data_AF-A0A9F2R3H7-F1
#
_entry.id   AF-A0A9F2R3H7-F1
#
_cell.length_a   1.000
_cell.length_b   1.000
_cell.length_c   1.000
_cell.angle_alpha   90.00
_cell.angle_beta   90.00
_cell.angle_gamma   90.00
#
_symmetry.space_group_name_H-M   'P 1'
#
loop_
_entity.id
_entity.type
_entity.pdbx_description
1 polymer ?
#
loop_
_entity_poly.entity_id
_entity_poly.type
_entity_poly.pdbx_seq_one_letter_code
_entity_poly.pdbx_strand_id
1 'polypeptide(L)'
;MELQAELTGRDGLKRAWRVRCDPQGELRGLLAGLSQLREEVTALLGPLVQQESVAAPGVRGDDGDADEEEEEQEEEEEEGKHINTKAYSDGPPLKRTKTHS
;
A
#
# COMPACT_ATOMS: atom_id res chain seq x y z
N MET A 1 26.03 6.76 3.50
CA MET A 1 24.78 5.96 3.52
C MET A 1 24.10 6.12 2.17
N GLU A 2 23.40 5.11 1.65
CA GLU A 2 22.72 5.15 0.36
C GLU A 2 21.33 4.49 0.46
N LEU A 3 20.34 5.05 -0.22
CA LEU A 3 19.02 4.47 -0.44
C LEU A 3 18.99 3.83 -1.83
N GLN A 4 18.46 2.60 -1.90
CA GLN A 4 18.31 1.88 -3.16
C GLN A 4 16.86 1.41 -3.32
N ALA A 5 16.37 1.46 -4.55
CA ALA A 5 15.07 0.93 -4.92
C ALA A 5 15.14 0.29 -6.32
N GLU A 6 14.27 -0.68 -6.60
CA GLU A 6 14.13 -1.28 -7.92
C GLU A 6 12.64 -1.49 -8.23
N LEU A 7 12.23 -1.12 -9.44
CA LEU A 7 10.94 -1.41 -10.01
C LEU A 7 11.12 -2.40 -11.15
N THR A 8 10.45 -3.55 -11.06
CA THR A 8 10.34 -4.50 -12.18
C THR A 8 8.99 -4.29 -12.85
N GLY A 9 9.00 -3.87 -14.12
CA GLY A 9 7.78 -3.68 -14.89
C GLY A 9 7.18 -4.98 -15.42
N ARG A 10 5.96 -4.91 -15.96
CA ARG A 10 5.30 -6.03 -16.67
C ARG A 10 6.02 -6.44 -17.95
N ASP A 11 6.78 -5.51 -18.52
CA ASP A 11 7.72 -5.71 -19.62
C ASP A 11 8.97 -6.51 -19.20
N GLY A 12 9.12 -6.82 -17.91
CA GLY A 12 10.30 -7.47 -17.35
C GLY A 12 11.50 -6.54 -17.22
N LEU A 13 11.36 -5.26 -17.59
CA LEU A 13 12.45 -4.29 -17.48
C LEU A 13 12.60 -3.85 -16.03
N LYS A 14 13.85 -3.87 -15.56
CA LYS A 14 14.24 -3.41 -14.23
C LYS A 14 14.69 -1.96 -14.30
N ARG A 15 14.14 -1.13 -13.42
CA ARG A 15 14.47 0.28 -13.26
C ARG A 15 14.92 0.49 -11.81
N ALA A 16 16.18 0.87 -11.62
CA ALA A 16 16.78 0.98 -10.31
C ALA A 16 17.14 2.44 -9.98
N TRP A 17 17.02 2.80 -8.71
CA TRP A 17 17.42 4.09 -8.16
C TRP A 17 18.50 3.90 -7.10
N ARG A 18 19.42 4.85 -7.03
CA ARG A 18 20.44 4.95 -5.99
C ARG A 18 20.61 6.40 -5.59
N VAL A 19 20.27 6.72 -4.34
CA VAL A 19 20.35 8.07 -3.80
C VAL A 19 21.32 8.07 -2.64
N ARG A 20 22.39 8.87 -2.74
CA ARG A 20 23.32 9.10 -1.64
C ARG A 20 22.67 10.01 -0.60
N CYS A 21 22.77 9.63 0.66
CA CYS A 21 22.28 10.44 1.78
C CYS A 21 23.41 11.36 2.26
N ASP A 22 23.37 12.63 1.89
CA ASP A 22 24.35 13.65 2.28
C ASP A 22 23.73 14.73 3.20
N PRO A 23 24.40 15.12 4.30
CA PRO A 23 25.67 14.61 4.81
C PRO A 23 25.57 13.16 5.31
N GLN A 24 26.63 12.38 5.09
CA GLN A 24 26.64 10.96 5.42
C GLN A 24 26.64 10.73 6.93
N GLY A 25 25.85 9.74 7.38
CA GLY A 25 25.80 9.34 8.78
C GLY A 25 24.86 10.20 9.64
N GLU A 26 24.20 11.19 9.06
CA GLU A 26 23.24 12.04 9.75
C GLU A 26 21.79 11.73 9.32
N LEU A 27 20.86 11.80 10.26
CA LEU A 27 19.41 11.69 10.00
C LEU A 27 18.94 12.74 8.99
N ARG A 28 19.53 13.94 9.00
CA ARG A 28 19.25 15.00 8.03
C ARG A 28 19.54 14.55 6.60
N GLY A 29 20.67 13.88 6.37
CA GLY A 29 21.03 13.35 5.06
C GLY A 29 20.08 12.24 4.62
N LEU A 30 19.60 11.42 5.55
CA LEU A 30 18.58 10.40 5.25
C LEU A 30 17.24 11.03 4.83
N LEU A 31 16.77 12.07 5.52
CA LEU A 31 15.54 12.78 5.16
C LEU A 31 15.64 13.44 3.78
N ALA A 32 16.79 14.05 3.48
CA ALA A 32 17.06 14.63 2.16
C ALA A 32 17.06 13.56 1.07
N GLY A 33 17.78 12.45 1.29
CA GLY A 33 17.82 11.33 0.36
C GLY A 33 16.45 10.69 0.12
N LEU A 34 15.62 10.57 1.17
CA LEU A 34 14.26 10.04 1.06
C LEU A 34 13.36 10.97 0.23
N SER A 35 13.47 12.28 0.45
CA SER A 35 12.71 13.27 -0.33
C SER A 35 13.07 13.21 -1.81
N GLN A 36 14.36 13.12 -2.13
CA GLN A 36 14.84 12.96 -3.50
C GLN A 36 14.36 11.65 -4.13
N LEU A 37 14.51 10.51 -3.42
CA LEU A 37 14.06 9.22 -3.93
C LEU A 37 12.56 9.22 -4.22
N ARG A 38 11.75 9.84 -3.34
CA ARG A 38 10.31 9.99 -3.56
C ARG A 38 10.03 10.76 -4.85
N GLU A 39 10.69 11.89 -5.07
CA GLU A 39 10.51 12.69 -6.29
C GLU A 39 10.86 11.90 -7.55
N GLU A 40 12.00 11.21 -7.56
CA GLU A 40 12.43 10.38 -8.69
C GLU A 40 11.47 9.22 -8.98
N VAL A 41 10.96 8.58 -7.92
CA VAL A 41 9.98 7.49 -8.05
C VAL A 41 8.64 8.02 -8.54
N THR A 42 8.13 9.12 -7.97
CA THR A 42 6.87 9.74 -8.40
C THR A 42 6.94 10.22 -9.84
N ALA A 43 8.05 10.82 -10.26
CA ALA A 43 8.25 11.25 -11.65
C ALA A 43 8.20 10.07 -12.64
N LEU A 44 8.75 8.91 -12.26
CA LEU A 44 8.69 7.73 -13.10
C LEU A 44 7.30 7.06 -13.08
N LEU A 45 6.68 6.93 -11.91
CA LEU A 45 5.42 6.22 -11.74
C LEU A 45 4.21 7.02 -12.25
N GLY A 46 4.25 8.35 -12.18
CA GLY A 46 3.13 9.22 -12.58
C GLY A 46 2.58 8.89 -13.98
N PRO A 47 3.41 8.92 -15.04
CA PRO A 47 2.98 8.56 -16.38
C PRO A 47 2.49 7.10 -16.52
N LEU A 48 3.12 6.16 -15.79
CA LEU A 48 2.78 4.74 -15.86
C LEU A 48 1.40 4.44 -15.25
N VAL A 49 1.11 5.08 -14.11
CA VAL A 49 -0.20 4.98 -13.45
C VAL A 49 -1.28 5.60 -14.33
N GLN A 50 -1.00 6.76 -14.94
CA GLN A 50 -1.94 7.38 -15.89
C GLN A 50 -2.23 6.45 -17.08
N GLN A 51 -1.20 5.86 -17.67
CA GLN A 51 -1.37 4.89 -18.76
C GLN A 51 -2.22 3.69 -18.33
N GLU A 52 -2.02 3.16 -17.12
CA GLU A 52 -2.81 2.05 -16.59
C GLU A 52 -4.27 2.42 -16.34
N SER A 53 -4.53 3.61 -15.79
CA SER A 53 -5.89 4.10 -15.53
C SER A 53 -6.73 4.25 -16.80
N VAL A 54 -6.10 4.62 -17.93
CA VAL A 54 -6.77 4.75 -19.24
C VAL A 54 -6.94 3.38 -19.91
N ALA A 55 -6.00 2.46 -19.70
CA ALA A 55 -6.02 1.12 -20.30
C ALA A 55 -6.97 0.13 -19.60
N ALA A 56 -7.51 0.47 -18.42
CA ALA A 56 -8.50 -0.32 -17.71
C ALA A 56 -9.93 0.14 -18.04
N PRO A 57 -10.66 -0.52 -18.98
CA PRO A 57 -12.06 -0.22 -19.19
C PRO A 57 -12.86 -0.82 -18.02
N GLY A 58 -13.11 -0.05 -16.96
CA GLY A 58 -14.04 -0.49 -15.91
C GLY A 58 -13.94 0.12 -14.52
N VAL A 59 -12.95 0.97 -14.21
CA VAL A 59 -12.87 1.65 -12.90
C VAL A 59 -12.77 3.16 -13.09
N ARG A 60 -13.74 3.75 -13.80
CA ARG A 60 -14.11 5.15 -13.59
C ARG A 60 -15.18 5.17 -12.50
N GLY A 61 -14.72 5.14 -11.25
CA GLY A 61 -15.53 5.60 -10.13
C GLY A 61 -15.34 7.11 -10.04
N ASP A 62 -16.32 7.83 -10.60
CA ASP A 62 -16.84 9.09 -10.05
C ASP A 62 -15.81 10.20 -9.73
N ASP A 63 -15.41 10.95 -10.74
CA ASP A 63 -15.03 12.36 -10.57
C ASP A 63 -16.33 13.16 -10.83
N GLY A 64 -17.18 13.20 -9.80
CA GLY A 64 -18.45 13.90 -9.76
C GLY A 64 -18.30 15.14 -8.88
N ASP A 65 -18.04 16.27 -9.53
CA ASP A 65 -18.28 17.61 -8.99
C ASP A 65 -19.77 17.70 -8.58
N ALA A 66 -20.04 17.62 -7.27
CA ALA A 66 -21.32 17.91 -6.65
C ALA A 66 -21.06 18.63 -5.33
N ASP A 67 -20.91 19.95 -5.46
CA ASP A 67 -21.20 20.94 -4.43
C ASP A 67 -22.67 20.80 -4.03
N GLU A 68 -22.96 20.09 -2.94
CA GLU A 68 -24.23 20.21 -2.21
C GLU A 68 -23.96 20.23 -0.71
N GLU A 69 -24.66 21.17 -0.08
CA GLU A 69 -24.43 21.78 1.21
C GLU A 69 -24.75 20.85 2.40
N GLU A 70 -24.11 21.18 3.52
CA GLU A 70 -24.40 20.88 4.93
C GLU A 70 -25.76 20.21 5.25
N GLU A 71 -25.73 19.02 5.86
CA GLU A 71 -26.67 18.68 6.93
C GLU A 71 -25.94 18.04 8.12
N GLU A 72 -25.84 18.82 9.20
CA GLU A 72 -25.50 18.39 10.55
C GLU A 72 -26.55 17.40 11.06
N GLN A 73 -26.17 16.18 11.43
CA GLN A 73 -26.92 15.39 12.41
C GLN A 73 -25.95 14.76 13.41
N GLU A 74 -25.93 15.36 14.59
CA GLU A 74 -25.32 14.87 15.82
C GLU A 74 -26.15 13.71 16.43
N GLU A 75 -25.45 12.91 17.25
CA GLU A 75 -25.94 11.92 18.24
C GLU A 75 -26.44 10.58 17.64
N GLU A 76 -26.04 9.41 18.13
CA GLU A 76 -25.91 9.01 19.54
C GLU A 76 -24.74 8.01 19.76
N GLU A 77 -24.03 8.21 20.88
CA GLU A 77 -23.17 7.21 21.50
C GLU A 77 -24.03 6.06 22.05
N GLU A 78 -23.73 4.80 21.69
CA GLU A 78 -24.13 3.67 22.52
C GLU A 78 -22.91 2.84 22.93
N GLU A 79 -22.39 3.15 24.12
CA GLU A 79 -21.57 2.23 24.91
C GLU A 79 -22.43 1.05 25.41
N GLY A 80 -22.40 -0.07 24.68
CA GLY A 80 -23.04 -1.33 25.07
C GLY A 80 -22.04 -2.43 25.41
N LYS A 81 -21.69 -2.56 26.69
CA LYS A 81 -20.68 -3.44 27.27
C LYS A 81 -21.10 -4.94 27.31
N HIS A 82 -20.14 -5.82 27.00
CA HIS A 82 -19.85 -7.14 27.61
C HIS A 82 -20.47 -8.48 27.10
N ILE A 83 -19.53 -9.41 26.80
CA ILE A 83 -19.50 -10.89 26.97
C ILE A 83 -20.45 -11.76 26.10
N ASN A 84 -20.15 -12.98 25.64
CA ASN A 84 -19.17 -13.97 26.07
C ASN A 84 -18.96 -15.07 24.99
N THR A 85 -17.88 -15.84 25.18
CA THR A 85 -17.71 -17.28 24.92
C THR A 85 -17.64 -17.84 23.50
N LYS A 86 -16.40 -18.28 23.17
CA LYS A 86 -15.98 -19.65 22.76
C LYS A 86 -16.71 -20.28 21.55
N ALA A 87 -16.02 -20.83 20.55
CA ALA A 87 -14.94 -21.79 20.72
C ALA A 87 -14.00 -21.83 19.50
N TYR A 88 -12.71 -21.74 19.79
CA TYR A 88 -11.66 -22.26 18.91
C TYR A 88 -11.84 -23.78 18.85
N SER A 89 -12.23 -24.32 17.68
CA SER A 89 -12.05 -25.75 17.41
C SER A 89 -10.58 -26.00 17.08
N ASP A 90 -9.76 -26.05 18.12
CA ASP A 90 -8.40 -26.62 18.08
C ASP A 90 -8.53 -28.14 18.06
N GLY A 91 -8.62 -28.70 16.86
CA GLY A 91 -8.56 -30.13 16.62
C GLY A 91 -7.31 -30.45 15.80
N PRO A 92 -6.41 -31.33 16.27
CA PRO A 92 -5.23 -31.68 15.49
C PRO A 92 -5.65 -32.34 14.16
N PRO A 93 -4.95 -32.05 13.05
CA PRO A 93 -5.31 -32.57 11.74
C PRO A 93 -5.23 -34.10 11.71
N LEU A 94 -6.22 -34.71 11.06
CA LEU A 94 -6.33 -36.15 10.85
C LEU A 94 -5.04 -36.72 10.25
N LYS A 95 -4.51 -37.79 10.84
CA LYS A 95 -3.24 -38.41 10.45
C LYS A 95 -3.25 -38.84 8.97
N ARG A 96 -2.14 -38.57 8.27
CA ARG A 96 -1.90 -38.92 6.87
C ARG A 96 -1.60 -40.42 6.73
N THR A 97 -2.45 -41.21 6.09
CA THR A 97 -2.14 -42.62 5.74
C THR A 97 -1.27 -42.65 4.49
N LYS A 98 -0.04 -43.18 4.60
CA LYS A 98 0.86 -43.42 3.46
C LYS A 98 0.61 -44.83 2.93
N THR A 99 0.07 -44.96 1.74
CA THR A 99 0.01 -46.25 1.02
C THR A 99 1.42 -46.58 0.53
N HIS A 100 2.01 -47.66 1.04
CA HIS A 100 3.22 -48.23 0.47
C HIS A 100 2.80 -49.19 -0.63
N SER A 101 3.32 -48.98 -1.84
CA SER A 101 3.28 -49.98 -2.92
C SER A 101 4.54 -50.85 -2.86
#